data_AF-U2CGB8-F1
#
_entry.id   AF-U2CGB8-F1
#
_cell.length_a   1.000
_cell.length_b   1.000
_cell.length_c   1.000
_cell.angle_alpha   90.00
_cell.angle_beta   90.00
_cell.angle_gamma   90.00
#
_symmetry.space_group_name_H-M   'P 1'
#
loop_
_entity.id
_entity.type
_entity.pdbx_description
1 polymer ?
#
loop_
_entity_poly.entity_id
_entity_poly.type
_entity_poly.pdbx_seq_one_letter_code
_entity_poly.pdbx_strand_id
1 'polypeptide(L)' 'MVKDYLKSNNISFTEKDVSRDETAAMEMINNSGQRGVPVIDINGNIVVGFDQESIDRILGL' A
#
# COMPACT_ATOMS: atom_id res chain seq x y z
N MET A 1 0.39 8.06 8.25
CA MET A 1 1.40 8.42 7.23
C MET A 1 0.91 8.10 5.82
N VAL A 2 0.98 6.86 5.32
CA VAL A 2 0.47 6.49 3.97
C VAL A 2 -1.02 6.82 3.79
N LYS A 3 -1.87 6.35 4.71
CA LYS A 3 -3.32 6.57 4.64
C LYS A 3 -3.66 8.06 4.63
N ASP A 4 -2.98 8.83 5.47
CA ASP A 4 -3.19 10.28 5.56
C ASP A 4 -2.74 10.99 4.28
N TYR A 5 -1.63 10.54 3.68
CA TYR A 5 -1.13 11.03 2.40
C TYR A 5 -2.13 10.78 1.25
N LEU A 6 -2.66 9.56 1.16
CA LEU A 6 -3.67 9.23 0.15
C LEU A 6 -4.96 10.04 0.38
N LYS A 7 -5.40 10.20 1.64
CA LYS A 7 -6.55 11.05 1.98
C LYS A 7 -6.32 12.52 1.62
N SER A 8 -5.16 13.10 1.91
CA SER A 8 -4.88 14.51 1.60
C SER A 8 -4.86 14.79 0.11
N ASN A 9 -4.50 13.80 -0.71
CA ASN A 9 -4.54 13.86 -2.16
C ASN A 9 -5.90 13.46 -2.76
N ASN A 10 -6.93 13.24 -1.92
CA ASN A 10 -8.27 12.77 -2.34
C ASN A 10 -8.24 11.46 -3.15
N ILE A 11 -7.27 10.58 -2.86
CA ILE A 11 -7.15 9.28 -3.50
C ILE A 11 -8.02 8.28 -2.72
N SER A 12 -8.93 7.62 -3.43
CA SER A 12 -9.70 6.50 -2.89
C SER A 12 -8.79 5.28 -2.74
N PHE A 13 -8.84 4.64 -1.57
CA PHE A 13 -8.11 3.40 -1.31
C PHE A 13 -8.93 2.48 -0.42
N THR A 14 -8.60 1.19 -0.48
CA THR A 14 -9.15 0.17 0.41
C THR A 14 -8.12 -0.20 1.45
N GLU A 15 -8.51 -0.17 2.72
CA GLU A 15 -7.66 -0.63 3.81
C GLU A 15 -7.84 -2.14 4.02
N LYS A 16 -6.73 -2.88 3.98
CA LYS A 16 -6.67 -4.28 4.40
C LYS A 16 -5.85 -4.38 5.69
N ASP A 17 -6.49 -4.76 6.79
CA ASP A 17 -5.82 -4.95 8.08
C ASP A 17 -5.24 -6.37 8.19
N VAL A 18 -3.96 -6.50 7.86
CA VAL A 18 -3.23 -7.77 7.90
C VAL A 18 -3.04 -8.32 9.32
N SER A 19 -3.31 -7.54 10.37
CA SER A 19 -3.27 -8.05 11.75
C SER A 19 -4.52 -8.86 12.11
N ARG A 20 -5.60 -8.67 11.36
CA ARG A 20 -6.90 -9.32 11.58
C ARG A 20 -7.30 -10.26 10.44
N ASP A 21 -6.66 -10.13 9.28
CA ASP A 21 -6.90 -10.93 8.09
C ASP A 21 -5.59 -11.62 7.66
N GLU A 22 -5.48 -12.90 8.00
CA GLU A 22 -4.34 -13.74 7.62
C GLU A 22 -4.22 -13.91 6.09
N THR A 23 -5.33 -13.85 5.36
CA THR A 23 -5.32 -13.95 3.90
C THR A 23 -4.70 -12.69 3.30
N ALA A 24 -5.11 -11.51 3.79
CA ALA A 24 -4.49 -10.26 3.40
C ALA A 24 -3.00 -10.20 3.78
N ALA A 25 -2.62 -10.77 4.93
CA ALA A 25 -1.21 -10.88 5.33
C ALA A 25 -0.40 -11.77 4.36
N MET A 26 -0.94 -12.92 3.97
CA MET A 26 -0.31 -13.80 2.99
C MET A 26 -0.22 -13.15 1.61
N GLU A 27 -1.29 -12.50 1.14
CA GLU A 27 -1.31 -11.74 -0.12
C GLU A 27 -0.24 -10.64 -0.11
N MET A 28 -0.16 -9.88 0.98
CA MET A 28 0.87 -8.86 1.18
C MET A 28 2.28 -9.45 1.07
N ILE A 29 2.57 -10.54 1.78
CA ILE A 29 3.89 -11.19 1.75
C ILE A 29 4.21 -11.74 0.37
N ASN A 30 3.26 -12.38 -0.30
CA ASN A 30 3.47 -12.99 -1.61
C ASN A 30 3.71 -11.92 -2.69
N ASN A 31 2.97 -10.81 -2.64
CA ASN A 31 3.08 -9.75 -3.64
C ASN A 31 4.30 -8.84 -3.41
N SER A 32 4.67 -8.58 -2.15
CA SER A 32 5.75 -7.64 -1.81
C SER A 32 7.08 -8.27 -1.41
N GLY A 33 7.08 -9.56 -1.04
CA GLY A 33 8.20 -10.22 -0.36
C GLY A 33 8.44 -9.72 1.07
N GLN A 34 7.65 -8.74 1.55
CA GLN A 34 7.82 -8.10 2.84
C GLN A 34 6.79 -8.63 3.86
N ARG A 35 7.24 -8.82 5.11
CA ARG A 35 6.41 -9.27 6.24
C ARG A 35 5.82 -8.13 7.09
N GLY A 36 6.34 -6.92 6.93
CA GLY A 36 5.91 -5.72 7.65
C GLY A 36 5.01 -4.80 6.83
N VAL A 37 4.26 -3.96 7.53
CA VAL A 37 3.52 -2.83 6.95
C VAL A 37 4.37 -1.55 7.01
N PRO A 38 4.11 -0.54 6.16
CA PRO A 38 3.08 -0.52 5.11
C PRO A 38 3.52 -1.19 3.81
N VAL A 39 2.54 -1.74 3.09
CA VAL A 39 2.66 -2.22 1.70
C VAL A 39 1.46 -1.65 0.95
N ILE A 40 1.71 -1.12 -0.24
CA ILE A 40 0.72 -0.40 -1.03
C ILE A 40 0.66 -1.08 -2.39
N ASP A 41 -0.54 -1.49 -2.78
CA ASP A 41 -0.82 -1.99 -4.13
C ASP A 41 -1.54 -0.90 -4.91
N ILE A 42 -0.90 -0.41 -5.98
CA ILE A 42 -1.45 0.59 -6.88
C ILE A 42 -1.58 -0.04 -8.27
N ASN A 43 -2.78 -0.56 -8.57
CA ASN A 43 -3.09 -1.22 -9.85
C ASN A 43 -2.11 -2.35 -10.21
N GLY A 44 -1.68 -3.14 -9.23
CA GLY A 44 -0.70 -4.22 -9.39
C GLY A 44 0.76 -3.77 -9.24
N ASN A 45 1.02 -2.48 -9.06
CA ASN A 45 2.35 -1.97 -8.72
C ASN A 45 2.51 -1.97 -7.20
N ILE A 46 3.42 -2.81 -6.71
CA ILE A 46 3.66 -2.96 -5.28
C ILE A 46 4.73 -1.94 -4.84
N VAL A 47 4.35 -1.05 -3.94
CA VAL A 47 5.25 -0.15 -3.24
C VAL A 47 5.40 -0.63 -1.80
N VAL A 48 6.64 -0.89 -1.42
CA VAL A 48 6.98 -1.39 -0.09
C VAL A 48 7.41 -0.22 0.79
N GLY A 49 6.81 -0.07 1.96
CA GLY A 49 7.03 1.08 2.83
C GLY A 49 6.23 2.31 2.40
N PHE A 50 6.67 3.48 2.86
CA PHE A 50 6.13 4.77 2.42
C PHE A 50 7.18 5.47 1.56
N ASP A 51 7.03 5.34 0.25
CA ASP A 51 7.84 6.04 -0.75
C ASP A 51 6.92 6.98 -1.54
N GLN A 52 6.93 8.26 -1.13
CA GLN A 52 6.08 9.28 -1.76
C GLN A 52 6.42 9.45 -3.24
N GLU A 53 7.70 9.47 -3.63
CA GLU A 53 8.10 9.71 -5.03
C GLU A 53 7.61 8.57 -5.93
N SER A 54 7.76 7.32 -5.49
CA SER A 54 7.24 6.15 -6.22
C SER A 54 5.71 6.17 -6.32
N ILE A 55 5.02 6.53 -5.23
CA ILE A 55 3.55 6.63 -5.21
C ILE A 55 3.08 7.70 -6.20
N ASP A 56 3.70 8.88 -6.17
CA ASP A 56 3.34 10.01 -7.03
C ASP A 56 3.56 9.67 -8.49
N ARG A 57 4.70 9.03 -8.80
CA ARG A 57 5.01 8.57 -10.15
C ARG A 57 4.00 7.56 -10.68
N ILE A 58 3.52 6.63 -9.86
CA ILE A 58 2.54 5.62 -10.29
C ILE A 58 1.15 6.24 -10.44
N LEU A 59 0.80 7.18 -9.57
CA LEU A 59 -0.52 7.85 -9.57
C LEU A 59 -0.61 9.04 -10.53
N GLY A 60 0.53 9.52 -11.06
CA GLY A 60 0.60 10.68 -11.94
C GLY A 60 0.35 12.00 -11.22
N LEU A 61 0.78 12.11 -9.96
CA LEU A 61 0.72 13.33 -9.15
C LEU A 61 1.91 14.27 -9.42
#